data_AF-A0A352Q5E8-F1
#
_entry.id   AF-A0A352Q5E8-F1
#
_cell.length_a   1.000
_cell.length_b   1.000
_cell.length_c   1.000
_cell.angle_alpha   90.00
_cell.angle_beta   90.00
_cell.angle_gamma   90.00
#
_symmetry.space_group_name_H-M   'P 1'
#
loop_
_entity.id
_entity.type
_entity.pdbx_description
1 polymer ?
#
loop_
_entity_poly.entity_id
_entity_poly.type
_entity_poly.pdbx_seq_one_letter_code
_entity_poly.pdbx_strand_id
1 'polypeptide(L)' 'TTRTYQDRLDTLGNVRGAGMKVCCGGIVGMGEDQEDRVGLLVQLANLPEHPESVPINMLVRVAGTPLESAEDLDPF' A
#
# COMPACT_ATOMS: atom_id res chain seq x y z
N THR A 1 -0.40 12.64 11.50
CA THR A 1 -0.57 11.22 11.14
C THR A 1 -0.42 10.40 12.42
N THR A 2 -1.16 9.31 12.61
CA THR A 2 -1.04 8.47 13.84
C THR A 2 -0.04 7.32 13.69
N ARG A 3 0.48 7.12 12.47
CA ARG A 3 1.47 6.11 12.08
C ARG A 3 2.39 6.68 11.01
N THR A 4 3.63 6.21 11.01
CA THR A 4 4.63 6.52 9.98
C THR A 4 4.71 5.39 8.94
N TYR A 5 5.38 5.66 7.83
CA TYR A 5 5.69 4.62 6.85
C TYR A 5 6.69 3.59 7.41
N GLN A 6 7.67 4.06 8.17
CA GLN A 6 8.66 3.19 8.82
C GLN A 6 8.01 2.20 9.78
N ASP A 7 6.99 2.63 10.55
CA ASP A 7 6.23 1.74 11.45
C ASP A 7 5.67 0.52 10.70
N ARG A 8 5.26 0.71 9.43
CA ARG A 8 4.74 -0.37 8.58
C ARG A 8 5.86 -1.32 8.17
N LEU A 9 7.01 -0.79 7.74
CA LEU A 9 8.18 -1.61 7.35
C LEU A 9 8.70 -2.43 8.53
N ASP A 10 8.77 -1.82 9.72
CA ASP A 10 9.18 -2.50 10.95
C ASP A 10 8.20 -3.62 11.31
N THR A 11 6.90 -3.38 11.13
CA THR A 11 5.86 -4.41 11.31
C THR A 11 6.08 -5.59 10.37
N LEU A 12 6.39 -5.34 9.08
CA LEU A 12 6.70 -6.43 8.14
C LEU A 12 7.93 -7.23 8.56
N GLY A 13 8.97 -6.55 9.07
CA GLY A 13 10.17 -7.20 9.62
C GLY A 13 9.84 -8.12 10.79
N ASN A 14 9.01 -7.66 11.72
CA ASN A 14 8.57 -8.47 12.87
C ASN A 14 7.75 -9.70 12.44
N VAL A 15 6.83 -9.54 11.48
CA VAL A 15 6.01 -10.64 10.95
C VAL A 15 6.90 -11.71 10.31
N ARG A 16 7.90 -11.31 9.51
CA ARG A 16 8.89 -12.24 8.94
C ARG A 16 9.74 -12.91 9.99
N GLY A 17 10.23 -12.16 10.97
CA GLY A 17 11.02 -12.70 12.09
C GLY A 17 10.27 -13.75 12.91
N ALA A 18 8.94 -13.68 12.93
CA ALA A 18 8.07 -14.68 13.54
C ALA A 18 7.80 -15.92 12.65
N GLY A 19 8.38 -16.00 11.45
CA GLY A 19 8.20 -17.11 10.51
C GLY A 19 6.85 -17.13 9.79
N MET A 20 6.14 -16.00 9.77
CA MET A 20 4.85 -15.87 9.08
C MET A 20 5.05 -15.33 7.65
N LYS A 21 4.20 -15.80 6.74
CA LYS A 21 4.10 -15.24 5.39
C LYS A 21 3.56 -13.82 5.43
N VAL A 22 4.10 -12.96 4.57
CA VAL A 22 3.73 -11.56 4.45
C VAL A 22 2.74 -11.35 3.31
N CYS A 23 1.64 -10.67 3.63
CA CYS A 23 0.70 -10.14 2.65
C CYS A 23 0.65 -8.62 2.81
N CYS A 24 1.18 -7.87 1.85
CA CYS A 24 1.16 -6.41 1.89
C CYS A 24 1.17 -5.80 0.48
N GLY A 25 0.52 -4.65 0.34
CA GLY A 25 0.31 -3.99 -0.93
C GLY A 25 -0.26 -2.59 -0.72
N GLY A 26 -1.10 -2.11 -1.64
CA GLY A 26 -1.60 -0.73 -1.60
C GLY A 26 -3.00 -0.55 -2.16
N ILE A 27 -3.46 0.71 -2.09
CA ILE A 27 -4.73 1.16 -2.64
C ILE A 27 -4.42 2.17 -3.75
N VAL A 28 -5.13 2.07 -4.86
CA VAL A 28 -5.00 2.96 -6.02
C VAL A 28 -6.27 3.80 -6.16
N GLY A 29 -6.13 5.09 -6.52
CA GLY A 29 -7.23 6.04 -6.67
C GLY A 29 -7.48 6.90 -5.42
N MET A 30 -6.50 7.03 -4.53
CA MET A 30 -6.56 7.93 -3.36
C MET A 30 -6.12 9.38 -3.68
N GLY A 31 -5.78 9.66 -4.94
CA GLY A 31 -5.23 10.94 -5.38
C GLY A 31 -3.71 10.92 -5.52
N GLU A 32 -3.11 9.73 -5.57
CA GLU A 32 -1.68 9.54 -5.80
C GLU A 32 -1.28 9.72 -7.27
N ASP A 33 -0.07 10.21 -7.51
CA ASP A 33 0.49 10.34 -8.85
C ASP A 33 0.94 8.98 -9.41
N GLN A 34 1.24 8.92 -10.70
CA GLN A 34 1.79 7.70 -11.31
C GLN A 34 3.13 7.30 -10.67
N GLU A 35 3.97 8.27 -10.31
CA GLU A 35 5.26 8.03 -9.65
C GLU A 35 5.08 7.41 -8.26
N ASP A 36 4.04 7.77 -7.51
CA ASP A 36 3.74 7.18 -6.21
C ASP A 36 3.39 5.69 -6.32
N ARG A 37 2.60 5.33 -7.34
CA ARG A 37 2.24 3.93 -7.64
C ARG A 37 3.47 3.11 -7.98
N VAL A 38 4.36 3.66 -8.80
CA VAL A 38 5.66 3.04 -9.12
C VAL A 38 6.49 2.92 -7.85
N GLY A 39 6.54 3.96 -7.02
CA GLY A 39 7.25 3.98 -5.74
C GLY A 39 6.80 2.87 -4.79
N LEU A 40 5.49 2.62 -4.69
CA LEU A 40 4.95 1.49 -3.92
C LEU A 40 5.48 0.15 -4.44
N LEU A 41 5.39 -0.10 -5.75
CA LEU A 41 5.84 -1.36 -6.35
C LEU A 41 7.35 -1.55 -6.20
N VAL A 42 8.12 -0.49 -6.43
CA VAL A 42 9.59 -0.47 -6.26
C VAL A 42 9.96 -0.74 -4.80
N GLN A 43 9.23 -0.18 -3.83
CA GLN A 43 9.48 -0.49 -2.42
C GLN A 43 9.28 -1.98 -2.14
N LEU A 44 8.12 -2.52 -2.53
CA LEU A 44 7.79 -3.92 -2.24
C LEU A 44 8.76 -4.89 -2.94
N ALA A 45 9.22 -4.53 -4.14
CA ALA A 45 10.22 -5.28 -4.88
C ALA A 45 11.62 -5.22 -4.25
N ASN A 46 11.95 -4.15 -3.53
CA ASN A 46 13.25 -3.98 -2.89
C ASN A 46 13.27 -4.34 -1.40
N LEU A 47 12.20 -4.94 -0.88
CA LEU A 47 12.24 -5.55 0.45
C LEU A 47 13.28 -6.70 0.48
N PRO A 48 13.90 -7.00 1.63
CA PRO A 48 14.88 -8.08 1.75
C PRO A 48 14.35 -9.43 1.24
N GLU A 49 13.04 -9.63 1.35
CA GLU A 49 12.30 -10.74 0.78
C GLU A 49 10.97 -10.22 0.23
N HIS A 50 10.58 -10.66 -0.96
CA HIS A 50 9.31 -10.25 -1.57
C HIS A 50 8.12 -10.77 -0.75
N PRO A 51 7.03 -10.01 -0.61
CA PRO A 51 5.79 -10.53 -0.03
C PRO A 51 5.23 -11.69 -0.86
N GLU A 52 4.67 -12.70 -0.21
CA GLU A 52 4.05 -13.85 -0.87
C GLU A 52 2.71 -13.48 -1.54
N SER A 53 2.08 -12.40 -1.06
CA SER A 53 0.88 -11.86 -1.66
C SER A 53 0.94 -10.34 -1.67
N VAL A 54 0.67 -9.74 -2.83
CA VAL A 54 0.67 -8.29 -3.04
C VAL A 54 -0.73 -7.86 -3.48
N PRO A 55 -1.65 -7.55 -2.55
CA PRO A 55 -2.98 -7.04 -2.90
C PRO A 55 -2.88 -5.59 -3.40
N ILE A 56 -3.44 -5.34 -4.57
CA ILE A 56 -3.64 -4.00 -5.11
C ILE A 56 -5.14 -3.75 -5.18
N ASN A 57 -5.64 -2.92 -4.28
CA ASN A 57 -7.07 -2.63 -4.18
C ASN A 57 -7.38 -1.32 -4.89
N MET A 58 -8.51 -1.26 -5.58
CA MET A 58 -9.07 0.01 -6.03
C MET A 58 -9.74 0.72 -4.85
N LEU A 59 -9.60 2.04 -4.76
CA LEU A 59 -10.33 2.84 -3.79
C LEU A 59 -11.84 2.64 -3.99
N VAL A 60 -12.51 2.17 -2.94
CA VAL A 60 -13.97 2.19 -2.85
C VAL A 60 -14.35 3.45 -2.08
N ARG A 61 -15.01 4.39 -2.76
CA ARG A 61 -15.52 5.63 -2.13
C ARG A 61 -16.72 5.28 -1.26
N VAL A 62 -16.64 5.63 0.02
CA VAL A 62 -17.69 5.38 1.01
C VAL A 62 -18.12 6.70 1.63
N ALA A 63 -19.43 6.93 1.69
CA ALA A 63 -20.00 8.14 2.29
C ALA A 63 -19.53 8.33 3.75
N GLY A 64 -19.19 9.57 4.10
CA GLY A 64 -18.64 9.97 5.39
C GLY A 64 -17.13 9.77 5.54
N THR A 65 -16.44 9.17 4.57
CA THR A 65 -14.97 9.09 4.59
C THR A 65 -14.36 10.36 3.97
N PRO A 66 -13.13 10.76 4.37
CA PRO A 66 -12.47 11.91 3.76
C PRO A 66 -12.25 11.81 2.25
N LEU A 67 -12.29 10.59 1.69
CA LEU A 67 -12.11 10.32 0.26
C LEU A 67 -13.43 10.00 -0.46
N GLU A 68 -14.59 10.33 0.13
CA GLU A 68 -15.89 10.06 -0.49
C GLU A 68 -16.08 10.73 -1.86
N SER A 69 -15.43 11.87 -2.07
CA SER A 69 -15.49 12.67 -3.29
C SER A 69 -14.17 12.63 -4.09
N ALA A 70 -13.31 11.63 -3.85
CA ALA A 70 -12.09 11.46 -4.63
C ALA A 70 -12.41 11.26 -6.12
N GLU A 71 -11.56 11.82 -6.98
CA GLU A 71 -11.67 11.68 -8.43
C GLU A 71 -11.48 10.22 -8.86
N ASP A 72 -12.00 9.89 -10.03
CA ASP A 72 -11.76 8.57 -10.61
C ASP A 72 -10.29 8.43 -11.01
N LEU A 73 -9.75 7.23 -10.83
CA LEU A 73 -8.40 6.92 -11.27
C LEU A 73 -8.31 7.02 -12.80
N ASP A 74 -7.32 7.76 -13.31
CA ASP A 74 -6.98 7.71 -14.73
C ASP A 74 -6.41 6.32 -15.09
N PRO A 75 -7.07 5.57 -15.99
CA PRO A 75 -6.59 4.26 -16.42
C PRO A 75 -5.36 4.31 -17.34
N PHE A 76 -4.90 5.49 -17.78
CA PHE A 76 -3.81 5.65 -18.76
C PHE A 76 -2.61 6.43 -18.23
#